data_AF-A0A2R6TDB5-F1
#
_entry.id   AF-A0A2R6TDB5-F1
#
_cell.length_a   1.000
_cell.length_b   1.000
_cell.length_c   1.000
_cell.angle_alpha   90.00
_cell.angle_beta   90.00
_cell.angle_gamma   90.00
#
_symmetry.space_group_name_H-M   'P 1'
#
loop_
_entity.id
_entity.type
_entity.pdbx_description
1 polymer ?
#
loop_
_entity_poly.entity_id
_entity_poly.type
_entity_poly.pdbx_seq_one_letter_code
_entity_poly.pdbx_strand_id
1 'polypeptide(L)'
;MFFSILLISFTPMTLANAEVFQERLEGTLDVYTNQLVFAPGEPIFVHGQAMPKEPIIIRLFTPDDTIAEFEQLMTSEDGSFHHFLMEWDKPTTNLPYGTYILEVISNQQGGISKMIEVKFSSTSEFVQVPIERNVSTIVFAPETAAVSRDFRVFVQTSSDGLLIGDDPNQILGTSHVHLPNGQVENLEDDLKILHQGLYYVDYLPALEGIYVFHMVTFDEGNISHGSGATNVLTQDISGISAQILELNQILDETKTELANLKEETSTFGSSLSDASSNLDDSVVLISDSVGNIEEGSSQLNALLFPIVASIAIILALQIVIIARRR
;
A
#
# COMPACT_ATOMS: atom_id res chain seq x y z
N MET A 1 -71.58 -40.55 32.33
CA MET A 1 -72.76 -39.87 31.76
C MET A 1 -72.98 -38.58 32.57
N PHE A 2 -72.43 -37.45 32.10
CA PHE A 2 -72.78 -36.09 32.50
C PHE A 2 -72.23 -35.13 31.42
N PHE A 3 -73.05 -34.16 31.07
CA PHE A 3 -72.94 -33.16 30.01
C PHE A 3 -71.93 -32.05 30.36
N SER A 4 -71.26 -31.44 29.36
CA SER A 4 -71.01 -29.99 29.41
C SER A 4 -70.87 -29.40 28.01
N ILE A 5 -71.61 -28.32 27.81
CA ILE A 5 -71.84 -27.53 26.61
C ILE A 5 -70.75 -26.46 26.47
N LEU A 6 -70.35 -26.14 25.23
CA LEU A 6 -70.02 -24.75 24.88
C LEU A 6 -70.60 -24.41 23.50
N LEU A 7 -71.20 -23.23 23.42
CA LEU A 7 -72.08 -22.72 22.39
C LEU A 7 -71.51 -21.35 21.94
N ILE A 8 -71.91 -20.90 20.74
CA ILE A 8 -71.84 -19.52 20.18
C ILE A 8 -70.57 -19.25 19.33
N SER A 9 -70.60 -18.73 18.09
CA SER A 9 -71.53 -17.81 17.40
C SER A 9 -71.52 -17.98 15.87
N PHE A 10 -72.65 -17.58 15.26
CA PHE A 10 -72.82 -17.33 13.84
C PHE A 10 -72.40 -15.90 13.47
N THR A 11 -71.75 -15.73 12.31
CA THR A 11 -71.86 -14.52 11.46
C THR A 11 -71.91 -14.95 9.99
N PRO A 12 -72.90 -14.51 9.19
CA PRO A 12 -72.98 -14.84 7.77
C PRO A 12 -72.40 -13.75 6.84
N MET A 13 -71.92 -14.21 5.68
CA MET A 13 -71.72 -13.52 4.39
C MET A 13 -70.99 -12.18 4.32
N THR A 14 -69.88 -12.19 3.59
CA THR A 14 -69.66 -11.25 2.49
C THR A 14 -69.29 -12.02 1.21
N LEU A 15 -70.20 -12.01 0.23
CA LEU A 15 -69.82 -12.09 -1.18
C LEU A 15 -69.10 -10.78 -1.49
N ALA A 16 -67.86 -10.84 -1.97
CA ALA A 16 -67.28 -9.78 -2.77
C ALA A 16 -66.16 -10.35 -3.63
N ASN A 17 -66.43 -10.39 -4.93
CA ASN A 17 -65.49 -10.43 -6.04
C ASN A 17 -64.52 -11.63 -6.05
N ALA A 18 -64.95 -12.70 -6.73
CA ALA A 18 -64.02 -13.46 -7.54
C ALA A 18 -63.47 -12.48 -8.59
N GLU A 19 -62.35 -11.83 -8.28
CA GLU A 19 -61.46 -11.33 -9.31
C GLU A 19 -61.13 -12.55 -10.17
N VAL A 20 -61.63 -12.54 -11.40
CA VAL A 20 -61.16 -13.41 -12.45
C VAL A 20 -59.67 -13.13 -12.55
N PHE A 21 -58.86 -13.98 -11.91
CA PHE A 21 -57.45 -14.11 -12.25
C PHE A 21 -57.43 -14.54 -13.70
N GLN A 22 -57.34 -13.55 -14.58
CA GLN A 22 -56.89 -13.76 -15.94
C GLN A 22 -55.44 -14.20 -15.78
N GLU A 23 -55.26 -15.52 -15.77
CA GLU A 23 -53.94 -16.14 -15.85
C GLU A 23 -53.20 -15.41 -16.97
N ARG A 24 -52.18 -14.65 -16.60
CA ARG A 24 -51.28 -14.03 -17.56
C ARG A 24 -50.49 -15.20 -18.13
N LEU A 25 -51.04 -15.86 -19.15
CA LEU A 25 -50.35 -16.87 -19.94
C LEU A 25 -49.04 -16.22 -20.37
N GLU A 26 -47.93 -16.63 -19.77
CA GLU A 26 -46.62 -16.35 -20.31
C GLU A 26 -46.62 -16.98 -21.71
N GLY A 27 -46.59 -16.13 -22.72
CA GLY A 27 -46.68 -16.56 -24.10
C GLY A 27 -45.55 -17.52 -24.45
N THR A 28 -45.87 -18.58 -25.19
CA THR A 28 -44.93 -19.64 -25.58
C THR A 28 -44.24 -19.37 -26.92
N LEU A 29 -44.33 -18.12 -27.44
CA LEU A 29 -43.78 -17.75 -28.73
C LEU A 29 -42.27 -17.53 -28.66
N ASP A 30 -41.52 -18.50 -29.17
CA ASP A 30 -40.09 -18.42 -29.41
C ASP A 30 -39.81 -18.44 -30.92
N VAL A 31 -38.86 -17.63 -31.36
CA VAL A 31 -38.61 -17.38 -32.79
C VAL A 31 -37.12 -17.25 -33.00
N TYR A 32 -36.63 -17.92 -34.05
CA TYR A 32 -35.23 -17.94 -34.44
C TYR A 32 -35.12 -17.90 -35.96
N THR A 33 -33.97 -17.42 -36.44
CA THR A 33 -33.55 -17.52 -37.84
C THR A 33 -32.33 -18.41 -37.96
N ASN A 34 -32.07 -18.96 -39.14
CA ASN A 34 -30.85 -19.75 -39.40
C ASN A 34 -29.56 -18.93 -39.23
N GLN A 35 -29.63 -17.61 -39.38
CA GLN A 35 -28.52 -16.67 -39.23
C GLN A 35 -29.08 -15.25 -39.02
N LEU A 36 -28.22 -14.34 -38.55
CA LEU A 36 -28.59 -12.93 -38.31
C LEU A 36 -27.98 -11.97 -39.34
N VAL A 37 -27.02 -12.42 -40.14
CA VAL A 37 -26.41 -11.65 -41.23
C VAL A 37 -26.49 -12.48 -42.50
N PHE A 38 -26.98 -11.92 -43.59
CA PHE A 38 -27.23 -12.59 -44.85
C PHE A 38 -26.51 -11.90 -46.01
N ALA A 39 -26.04 -12.70 -46.97
CA ALA A 39 -25.47 -12.26 -48.24
C ALA A 39 -26.37 -12.63 -49.44
N PRO A 40 -26.16 -12.04 -50.63
CA PRO A 40 -26.91 -12.42 -51.82
C PRO A 40 -26.77 -13.92 -52.14
N GLY A 41 -27.91 -14.60 -52.36
CA GLY A 41 -28.04 -16.04 -52.61
C GLY A 41 -28.28 -16.88 -51.35
N GLU A 42 -28.40 -16.27 -50.17
CA GLU A 42 -28.65 -17.02 -48.93
C GLU A 42 -30.13 -17.03 -48.57
N PRO A 43 -30.70 -18.18 -48.14
CA PRO A 43 -32.08 -18.27 -47.71
C PRO A 43 -32.26 -17.87 -46.23
N ILE A 44 -33.36 -17.18 -45.92
CA ILE A 44 -33.83 -16.98 -44.54
C ILE A 44 -34.90 -18.00 -44.18
N PHE A 45 -34.60 -18.80 -43.16
CA PHE A 45 -35.52 -19.75 -42.54
C PHE A 45 -35.94 -19.23 -41.17
N VAL A 46 -37.25 -19.14 -40.96
CA VAL A 46 -37.85 -18.75 -39.69
C VAL A 46 -38.40 -20.00 -39.01
N HIS A 47 -38.02 -20.21 -37.76
CA HIS A 47 -38.42 -21.39 -37.00
C HIS A 47 -38.58 -21.09 -35.52
N GLY A 48 -39.32 -21.94 -34.81
CA GLY A 48 -39.55 -21.75 -33.39
C GLY A 48 -40.69 -22.57 -32.82
N GLN A 49 -41.18 -22.11 -31.66
CA GLN A 49 -42.31 -22.68 -30.94
C GLN A 49 -43.40 -21.64 -30.75
N ALA A 50 -44.67 -22.06 -30.82
CA ALA A 50 -45.82 -21.33 -30.33
C ALA A 50 -46.89 -22.31 -29.83
N MET A 51 -48.16 -21.91 -29.72
CA MET A 51 -49.22 -22.86 -29.33
C MET A 51 -49.49 -23.88 -30.44
N PRO A 52 -49.84 -25.14 -30.09
CA PRO A 52 -50.30 -26.13 -31.06
C PRO A 52 -51.49 -25.67 -31.91
N LYS A 53 -51.41 -25.91 -33.24
CA LYS A 53 -52.48 -25.56 -34.19
C LYS A 53 -52.92 -24.10 -34.08
N GLU A 54 -51.96 -23.19 -33.93
CA GLU A 54 -52.16 -21.75 -33.89
C GLU A 54 -51.77 -21.10 -35.23
N PRO A 55 -52.57 -20.15 -35.76
CA PRO A 55 -52.13 -19.30 -36.86
C PRO A 55 -51.15 -18.23 -36.37
N ILE A 56 -49.95 -18.19 -36.94
CA ILE A 56 -48.96 -17.14 -36.72
C ILE A 56 -48.77 -16.31 -38.00
N ILE A 57 -48.37 -15.05 -37.83
CA ILE A 57 -48.05 -14.12 -38.92
C ILE A 57 -46.54 -13.86 -38.87
N ILE A 58 -45.89 -13.87 -40.03
CA ILE A 58 -44.48 -13.53 -40.20
C ILE A 58 -44.40 -12.31 -41.12
N ARG A 59 -43.68 -11.27 -40.69
CA ARG A 59 -43.44 -10.05 -41.46
C ARG A 59 -41.96 -9.73 -41.48
N LEU A 60 -41.44 -9.37 -42.65
CA LEU A 60 -40.09 -8.82 -42.78
C LEU A 60 -40.20 -7.36 -43.17
N PHE A 61 -39.68 -6.46 -42.35
CA PHE A 61 -39.58 -5.04 -42.63
C PHE A 61 -38.22 -4.71 -43.23
N THR A 62 -38.24 -3.91 -44.30
CA THR A 62 -37.07 -3.31 -44.92
C THR A 62 -36.47 -2.20 -44.04
N PRO A 63 -35.25 -1.71 -44.35
CA PRO A 63 -34.63 -0.59 -43.62
C PRO A 63 -35.41 0.74 -43.69
N ASP A 64 -36.39 0.86 -44.58
CA ASP A 64 -37.29 2.02 -44.70
C ASP A 64 -38.68 1.78 -44.08
N ASP A 65 -38.79 0.77 -43.21
CA ASP A 65 -40.01 0.34 -42.50
C ASP A 65 -41.16 -0.11 -43.41
N THR A 66 -40.89 -0.39 -44.70
CA THR A 66 -41.87 -1.04 -45.58
C THR A 66 -41.84 -2.56 -45.41
N ILE A 67 -42.91 -3.25 -45.80
CA ILE A 67 -42.99 -4.72 -45.66
C ILE A 67 -42.38 -5.35 -46.93
N ALA A 68 -41.26 -6.05 -46.76
CA ALA A 68 -40.66 -6.88 -47.81
C ALA A 68 -41.46 -8.17 -48.01
N GLU A 69 -41.75 -8.88 -46.91
CA GLU A 69 -42.44 -10.17 -46.94
C GLU A 69 -43.54 -10.23 -45.88
N PHE A 70 -44.65 -10.91 -46.21
CA PHE A 70 -45.78 -11.15 -45.32
C PHE A 70 -46.32 -12.54 -45.56
N GLU A 71 -46.27 -13.38 -44.54
CA GLU A 71 -46.73 -14.77 -44.59
C GLU A 71 -47.60 -15.11 -43.39
N GLN A 72 -48.55 -16.02 -43.57
CA GLN A 72 -49.36 -16.55 -42.49
C GLN A 72 -49.37 -18.08 -42.55
N LEU A 73 -49.00 -18.72 -41.43
CA LEU A 73 -48.91 -20.18 -41.37
C LEU A 73 -49.51 -20.73 -40.08
N MET A 74 -49.86 -22.02 -40.12
CA MET A 74 -50.34 -22.76 -38.95
C MET A 74 -49.20 -23.57 -38.34
N THR A 75 -49.06 -23.50 -37.02
CA THR A 75 -48.12 -24.34 -36.28
C THR A 75 -48.57 -25.80 -36.26
N SER A 76 -47.60 -26.69 -36.04
CA SER A 76 -47.82 -28.13 -35.97
C SER A 76 -48.57 -28.55 -34.70
N GLU A 77 -48.88 -29.85 -34.57
CA GLU A 77 -49.60 -30.38 -33.40
C GLU A 77 -48.83 -30.27 -32.08
N ASP A 78 -47.50 -30.10 -32.15
CA ASP A 78 -46.61 -29.85 -31.03
C ASP A 78 -46.29 -28.36 -30.83
N GLY A 79 -46.87 -27.48 -31.66
CA GLY A 79 -46.63 -26.03 -31.64
C GLY A 79 -45.46 -25.56 -32.51
N SER A 80 -44.76 -26.47 -33.17
CA SER A 80 -43.55 -26.14 -33.91
C SER A 80 -43.85 -25.55 -35.28
N PHE A 81 -42.98 -24.65 -35.72
CA PHE A 81 -42.99 -24.14 -37.08
C PHE A 81 -41.57 -24.01 -37.62
N HIS A 82 -41.45 -24.26 -38.91
CA HIS A 82 -40.24 -24.06 -39.69
C HIS A 82 -40.65 -23.67 -41.10
N HIS A 83 -40.19 -22.52 -41.56
CA HIS A 83 -40.66 -21.93 -42.81
C HIS A 83 -39.52 -21.23 -43.54
N PHE A 84 -39.43 -21.49 -44.84
CA PHE A 84 -38.61 -20.69 -45.75
C PHE A 84 -39.35 -19.40 -46.05
N LEU A 85 -38.79 -18.25 -45.68
CA LEU A 85 -39.43 -16.96 -45.90
C LEU A 85 -39.07 -16.39 -47.27
N MET A 86 -37.78 -16.27 -47.57
CA MET A 86 -37.29 -15.82 -48.88
C MET A 86 -35.81 -16.18 -49.06
N GLU A 87 -35.31 -16.01 -50.29
CA GLU A 87 -33.87 -16.00 -50.60
C GLU A 87 -33.43 -14.55 -50.86
N TRP A 88 -32.31 -14.15 -50.27
CA TRP A 88 -31.80 -12.79 -50.42
C TRP A 88 -31.22 -12.59 -51.82
N ASP A 89 -31.96 -11.91 -52.70
CA ASP A 89 -31.48 -11.58 -54.04
C ASP A 89 -30.37 -10.50 -54.03
N LYS A 90 -29.78 -10.22 -55.20
CA LYS A 90 -28.88 -9.06 -55.35
C LYS A 90 -29.60 -7.77 -54.91
N PRO A 91 -28.91 -6.86 -54.21
CA PRO A 91 -29.54 -5.67 -53.64
C PRO A 91 -30.18 -4.81 -54.74
N THR A 92 -31.41 -4.35 -54.48
CA THR A 92 -32.17 -3.44 -55.35
C THR A 92 -32.59 -2.19 -54.59
N THR A 93 -33.29 -1.27 -55.25
CA THR A 93 -33.88 -0.11 -54.56
C THR A 93 -34.96 -0.51 -53.54
N ASN A 94 -35.63 -1.65 -53.75
CA ASN A 94 -36.71 -2.13 -52.87
C ASN A 94 -36.21 -3.15 -51.84
N LEU A 95 -35.05 -3.76 -52.09
CA LEU A 95 -34.37 -4.68 -51.18
C LEU A 95 -32.90 -4.25 -51.04
N PRO A 96 -32.60 -3.08 -50.42
CA PRO A 96 -31.23 -2.59 -50.28
C PRO A 96 -30.48 -3.33 -49.18
N TYR A 97 -29.15 -3.25 -49.18
CA TYR A 97 -28.39 -3.63 -47.99
C TYR A 97 -28.78 -2.77 -46.78
N GLY A 98 -28.85 -3.38 -45.61
CA GLY A 98 -29.25 -2.71 -44.38
C GLY A 98 -29.73 -3.66 -43.30
N THR A 99 -30.29 -3.10 -42.24
CA THR A 99 -30.93 -3.86 -41.16
C THR A 99 -32.42 -3.98 -41.46
N TYR A 100 -32.91 -5.21 -41.41
CA TYR A 100 -34.29 -5.59 -41.58
C TYR A 100 -34.83 -6.09 -40.24
N ILE A 101 -36.13 -5.94 -40.02
CA ILE A 101 -36.78 -6.42 -38.80
C ILE A 101 -37.70 -7.57 -39.18
N LEU A 102 -37.39 -8.76 -38.70
CA LEU A 102 -38.29 -9.90 -38.78
C LEU A 102 -39.22 -9.87 -37.56
N GLU A 103 -40.51 -9.80 -37.77
CA GLU A 103 -41.51 -9.88 -36.72
C GLU A 103 -42.39 -11.11 -36.91
N VAL A 104 -42.57 -11.89 -35.86
CA VAL A 104 -43.52 -12.99 -35.82
C VAL A 104 -44.55 -12.72 -34.74
N ILE A 105 -45.83 -12.87 -35.07
CA ILE A 105 -46.97 -12.52 -34.23
C ILE A 105 -47.84 -13.75 -34.01
N SER A 106 -48.20 -14.01 -32.77
CA SER A 106 -49.17 -15.03 -32.38
C SER A 106 -50.58 -14.42 -32.26
N ASN A 107 -51.52 -14.95 -33.03
CA ASN A 107 -52.89 -14.40 -33.07
C ASN A 107 -53.78 -14.89 -31.92
N GLN A 108 -53.44 -16.00 -31.26
CA GLN A 108 -54.27 -16.60 -30.21
C GLN A 108 -53.78 -16.26 -28.79
N GLN A 109 -52.52 -15.85 -28.64
CA GLN A 109 -51.94 -15.50 -27.34
C GLN A 109 -51.96 -13.99 -27.09
N GLY A 110 -53.09 -13.34 -27.40
CA GLY A 110 -53.24 -11.90 -27.15
C GLY A 110 -52.36 -10.99 -28.02
N GLY A 111 -51.88 -11.48 -29.17
CA GLY A 111 -51.11 -10.66 -30.12
C GLY A 111 -49.64 -10.49 -29.75
N ILE A 112 -49.07 -11.37 -28.92
CA ILE A 112 -47.63 -11.32 -28.62
C ILE A 112 -46.81 -11.37 -29.90
N SER A 113 -45.77 -10.55 -29.98
CA SER A 113 -44.82 -10.57 -31.10
C SER A 113 -43.38 -10.68 -30.63
N LYS A 114 -42.56 -11.29 -31.47
CA LYS A 114 -41.11 -11.35 -31.33
C LYS A 114 -40.49 -10.68 -32.54
N MET A 115 -39.58 -9.76 -32.28
CA MET A 115 -38.81 -9.07 -33.30
C MET A 115 -37.36 -9.54 -33.27
N ILE A 116 -36.79 -9.80 -34.43
CA ILE A 116 -35.39 -10.16 -34.64
C ILE A 116 -34.80 -9.20 -35.68
N GLU A 117 -33.71 -8.54 -35.33
CA GLU A 117 -32.94 -7.78 -36.30
C GLU A 117 -32.09 -8.73 -37.14
N VAL A 118 -32.24 -8.64 -38.46
CA VAL A 118 -31.42 -9.36 -39.43
C VAL A 118 -30.74 -8.38 -40.36
N LYS A 119 -29.49 -8.62 -40.72
CA LYS A 119 -28.70 -7.71 -41.55
C LYS A 119 -28.49 -8.31 -42.93
N PHE A 120 -28.89 -7.61 -43.98
CA PHE A 120 -28.55 -7.95 -45.35
C PHE A 120 -27.34 -7.12 -45.80
N SER A 121 -26.25 -7.79 -46.16
CA SER A 121 -24.99 -7.13 -46.51
C SER A 121 -24.28 -7.84 -47.66
N SER A 122 -23.17 -7.30 -48.16
CA SER A 122 -22.38 -7.94 -49.22
C SER A 122 -21.75 -9.28 -48.82
N THR A 123 -21.65 -9.55 -47.52
CA THR A 123 -21.09 -10.78 -46.94
C THR A 123 -21.94 -11.25 -45.76
N SER A 124 -21.96 -12.57 -45.49
CA SER A 124 -22.59 -13.14 -44.30
C SER A 124 -21.62 -13.32 -43.13
N GLU A 125 -20.37 -12.91 -43.32
CA GLU A 125 -19.36 -12.91 -42.27
C GLU A 125 -19.71 -11.92 -41.16
N PHE A 126 -19.87 -12.45 -39.95
CA PHE A 126 -19.90 -11.66 -38.73
C PHE A 126 -18.51 -11.07 -38.49
N VAL A 127 -18.38 -9.76 -38.68
CA VAL A 127 -17.21 -9.03 -38.16
C VAL A 127 -17.41 -8.86 -36.66
N GLN A 128 -16.87 -9.77 -35.86
CA GLN A 128 -16.66 -9.49 -34.44
C GLN A 128 -15.61 -8.39 -34.35
N VAL A 129 -16.00 -7.20 -33.86
CA VAL A 129 -15.04 -6.19 -33.45
C VAL A 129 -14.64 -6.57 -32.02
N PRO A 130 -13.43 -7.10 -31.77
CA PRO A 130 -13.01 -7.36 -30.41
C PRO A 130 -12.94 -6.02 -29.68
N ILE A 131 -13.65 -5.92 -28.56
CA ILE A 131 -13.44 -4.82 -27.61
C ILE A 131 -12.16 -5.18 -26.87
N GLU A 132 -11.05 -4.55 -27.26
CA GLU A 132 -9.79 -4.68 -26.54
C GLU A 132 -9.84 -3.78 -25.31
N ARG A 133 -9.93 -4.39 -24.13
CA ARG A 133 -9.84 -3.67 -22.84
C ARG A 133 -8.38 -3.57 -22.43
N ASN A 134 -7.93 -2.35 -22.15
CA ASN A 134 -6.56 -2.15 -21.71
C ASN A 134 -6.48 -2.17 -20.19
N VAL A 135 -6.04 -3.31 -19.65
CA VAL A 135 -5.75 -3.46 -18.22
C VAL A 135 -4.36 -2.93 -17.92
N SER A 136 -4.22 -2.21 -16.81
CA SER A 136 -2.98 -1.61 -16.35
C SER A 136 -2.76 -1.87 -14.86
N THR A 137 -1.52 -2.18 -14.50
CA THR A 137 -1.05 -2.47 -13.14
C THR A 137 0.12 -1.56 -12.81
N ILE A 138 -0.01 -0.75 -11.78
CA ILE A 138 1.04 0.17 -11.34
C ILE A 138 1.44 -0.20 -9.92
N VAL A 139 2.75 -0.32 -9.67
CA VAL A 139 3.30 -0.69 -8.36
C VAL A 139 4.09 0.47 -7.81
N PHE A 140 3.77 0.87 -6.58
CA PHE A 140 4.49 1.90 -5.83
C PHE A 140 5.18 1.24 -4.64
N ALA A 141 6.47 1.03 -4.76
CA ALA A 141 7.32 0.52 -3.68
C ALA A 141 8.29 1.64 -3.24
N PRO A 142 8.63 1.74 -1.94
CA PRO A 142 9.68 2.64 -1.50
C PRO A 142 11.02 2.23 -2.11
N GLU A 143 11.86 3.19 -2.48
CA GLU A 143 13.17 2.90 -3.09
C GLU A 143 14.11 2.17 -2.12
N THR A 144 14.02 2.50 -0.83
CA THR A 144 14.85 1.92 0.23
C THR A 144 14.02 1.52 1.45
N ALA A 145 14.41 0.41 2.09
CA ALA A 145 13.85 -0.02 3.38
C ALA A 145 14.94 -0.63 4.27
N ALA A 146 14.58 -1.06 5.47
CA ALA A 146 15.49 -1.70 6.42
C ALA A 146 15.07 -3.14 6.72
N VAL A 147 16.05 -4.01 6.95
CA VAL A 147 15.79 -5.36 7.47
C VAL A 147 15.01 -5.30 8.78
N SER A 148 14.14 -6.29 9.01
CA SER A 148 13.31 -6.40 10.22
C SER A 148 12.40 -5.20 10.50
N ARG A 149 12.07 -4.40 9.48
CA ARG A 149 11.09 -3.32 9.56
C ARG A 149 10.11 -3.40 8.40
N ASP A 150 8.83 -3.37 8.73
CA ASP A 150 7.78 -3.37 7.72
C ASP A 150 7.90 -2.13 6.83
N PHE A 151 7.69 -2.34 5.55
CA PHE A 151 7.42 -1.28 4.60
C PHE A 151 6.22 -1.64 3.74
N ARG A 152 5.54 -0.62 3.24
CA ARG A 152 4.31 -0.80 2.48
C ARG A 152 4.55 -0.65 0.99
N VAL A 153 4.03 -1.59 0.20
CA VAL A 153 3.97 -1.53 -1.25
C VAL A 153 2.51 -1.35 -1.65
N PHE A 154 2.23 -0.38 -2.52
CA PHE A 154 0.90 -0.14 -3.06
C PHE A 154 0.79 -0.65 -4.49
N VAL A 155 -0.40 -1.10 -4.86
CA VAL A 155 -0.73 -1.58 -6.19
C VAL A 155 -2.01 -0.92 -6.66
N GLN A 156 -2.00 -0.37 -7.87
CA GLN A 156 -3.19 0.16 -8.53
C GLN A 156 -3.52 -0.69 -9.74
N THR A 157 -4.79 -1.06 -9.88
CA THR A 157 -5.32 -1.79 -11.03
C THR A 157 -6.40 -0.97 -11.72
N SER A 158 -6.30 -0.84 -13.04
CA SER A 158 -7.29 -0.10 -13.83
C SER A 158 -7.54 -0.75 -15.18
N SER A 159 -8.75 -0.62 -15.71
CA SER A 159 -9.14 -1.00 -17.06
C SER A 159 -9.72 0.22 -17.77
N ASP A 160 -9.15 0.56 -18.92
CA ASP A 160 -9.53 1.74 -19.72
C ASP A 160 -9.54 3.06 -18.90
N GLY A 161 -8.67 3.14 -17.89
CA GLY A 161 -8.52 4.29 -17.00
C GLY A 161 -9.46 4.31 -15.78
N LEU A 162 -10.36 3.34 -15.63
CA LEU A 162 -11.20 3.16 -14.44
C LEU A 162 -10.59 2.16 -13.47
N LEU A 163 -10.64 2.43 -12.17
CA LEU A 163 -10.19 1.48 -11.15
C LEU A 163 -11.07 0.22 -11.18
N ILE A 164 -10.44 -0.95 -11.16
CA ILE A 164 -11.13 -2.25 -11.25
C ILE A 164 -10.65 -3.21 -10.16
N GLY A 165 -11.49 -4.18 -9.84
CA GLY A 165 -11.21 -5.22 -8.86
C GLY A 165 -11.72 -4.87 -7.47
N ASP A 166 -12.44 -5.83 -6.88
CA ASP A 166 -12.93 -5.75 -5.51
C ASP A 166 -12.07 -6.63 -4.59
N ASP A 167 -11.94 -7.91 -4.93
CA ASP A 167 -11.19 -8.90 -4.15
C ASP A 167 -9.75 -9.05 -4.67
N PRO A 168 -8.71 -8.73 -3.87
CA PRO A 168 -7.31 -8.86 -4.29
C PRO A 168 -6.92 -10.30 -4.64
N ASN A 169 -7.53 -11.31 -4.04
CA ASN A 169 -7.18 -12.70 -4.34
C ASN A 169 -7.69 -13.12 -5.73
N GLN A 170 -8.77 -12.51 -6.21
CA GLN A 170 -9.30 -12.79 -7.55
C GLN A 170 -8.51 -12.05 -8.63
N ILE A 171 -8.17 -10.78 -8.39
CA ILE A 171 -7.58 -9.92 -9.40
C ILE A 171 -6.04 -9.94 -9.39
N LEU A 172 -5.41 -10.13 -8.23
CA LEU A 172 -3.95 -10.09 -8.03
C LEU A 172 -3.35 -11.41 -7.51
N GLY A 173 -4.10 -12.51 -7.46
CA GLY A 173 -3.72 -13.75 -6.77
C GLY A 173 -2.46 -14.48 -7.27
N THR A 174 -1.84 -14.03 -8.36
CA THR A 174 -0.56 -14.58 -8.87
C THR A 174 0.63 -13.65 -8.63
N SER A 175 0.41 -12.57 -7.88
CA SER A 175 1.44 -11.60 -7.53
C SER A 175 2.44 -12.19 -6.54
N HIS A 176 3.71 -11.85 -6.69
CA HIS A 176 4.79 -12.42 -5.90
C HIS A 176 5.94 -11.44 -5.72
N VAL A 177 6.84 -11.73 -4.79
CA VAL A 177 8.08 -10.99 -4.58
C VAL A 177 9.28 -11.87 -4.86
N HIS A 178 10.24 -11.37 -5.63
CA HIS A 178 11.56 -11.97 -5.78
C HIS A 178 12.46 -11.48 -4.64
N LEU A 179 13.01 -12.44 -3.89
CA LEU A 179 13.90 -12.18 -2.77
C LEU A 179 15.34 -11.98 -3.26
N PRO A 180 16.20 -11.30 -2.47
CA PRO A 180 17.61 -11.11 -2.82
C PRO A 180 18.40 -12.40 -3.03
N ASN A 181 17.97 -13.50 -2.41
CA ASN A 181 18.59 -14.82 -2.52
C ASN A 181 18.09 -15.63 -3.73
N GLY A 182 17.23 -15.05 -4.57
CA GLY A 182 16.64 -15.68 -5.76
C GLY A 182 15.39 -16.53 -5.50
N GLN A 183 14.92 -16.61 -4.25
CA GLN A 183 13.63 -17.23 -3.93
C GLN A 183 12.46 -16.35 -4.37
N VAL A 184 11.28 -16.96 -4.46
CA VAL A 184 10.03 -16.28 -4.76
C VAL A 184 9.03 -16.58 -3.65
N GLU A 185 8.38 -15.54 -3.14
CA GLU A 185 7.29 -15.65 -2.16
C GLU A 185 6.00 -15.16 -2.81
N ASN A 186 4.94 -15.95 -2.71
CA ASN A 186 3.60 -15.57 -3.19
C ASN A 186 2.99 -14.53 -2.23
N LEU A 187 2.26 -13.56 -2.79
CA LEU A 187 1.56 -12.51 -2.03
C LEU A 187 0.03 -12.72 -2.01
N GLU A 188 -0.45 -13.85 -2.56
CA GLU A 188 -1.82 -14.32 -2.37
C GLU A 188 -2.17 -14.34 -0.87
N ASP A 189 -3.36 -13.85 -0.50
CA ASP A 189 -3.85 -13.65 0.87
C ASP A 189 -3.17 -12.54 1.70
N ASP A 190 -2.01 -12.02 1.30
CA ASP A 190 -1.31 -10.94 2.02
C ASP A 190 -1.75 -9.52 1.60
N LEU A 191 -2.34 -9.41 0.40
CA LEU A 191 -2.82 -8.15 -0.16
C LEU A 191 -4.10 -7.67 0.53
N LYS A 192 -4.09 -6.39 0.92
CA LYS A 192 -5.21 -5.72 1.59
C LYS A 192 -5.79 -4.64 0.70
N ILE A 193 -7.09 -4.40 0.83
CA ILE A 193 -7.82 -3.38 0.09
C ILE A 193 -7.66 -2.03 0.81
N LEU A 194 -7.18 -1.02 0.11
CA LEU A 194 -7.28 0.39 0.55
C LEU A 194 -8.55 1.03 -0.01
N HIS A 195 -8.80 0.81 -1.29
CA HIS A 195 -9.98 1.22 -2.04
C HIS A 195 -10.15 0.26 -3.22
N GLN A 196 -11.32 0.23 -3.86
CA GLN A 196 -11.49 -0.50 -5.12
C GLN A 196 -10.39 -0.12 -6.12
N GLY A 197 -9.72 -1.12 -6.69
CA GLY A 197 -8.54 -0.98 -7.56
C GLY A 197 -7.29 -0.38 -6.94
N LEU A 198 -7.22 -0.25 -5.61
CA LEU A 198 -6.05 0.18 -4.85
C LEU A 198 -5.80 -0.76 -3.67
N TYR A 199 -4.69 -1.48 -3.73
CA TYR A 199 -4.29 -2.49 -2.76
C TYR A 199 -2.95 -2.15 -2.13
N TYR A 200 -2.63 -2.81 -1.02
CA TYR A 200 -1.31 -2.74 -0.42
C TYR A 200 -0.92 -4.04 0.25
N VAL A 201 0.38 -4.26 0.38
CA VAL A 201 0.98 -5.28 1.24
C VAL A 201 1.98 -4.60 2.18
N ASP A 202 1.92 -4.97 3.45
CA ASP A 202 2.96 -4.63 4.44
C ASP A 202 3.96 -5.78 4.43
N TYR A 203 5.19 -5.53 4.01
CA TYR A 203 6.21 -6.56 3.81
C TYR A 203 7.35 -6.41 4.82
N LEU A 204 7.71 -7.51 5.49
CA LEU A 204 8.79 -7.58 6.48
C LEU A 204 10.02 -8.26 5.87
N PRO A 205 11.06 -7.51 5.45
CA PRO A 205 12.23 -8.11 4.83
C PRO A 205 13.17 -8.74 5.88
N ALA A 206 13.61 -9.96 5.61
CA ALA A 206 14.54 -10.70 6.47
C ALA A 206 16.02 -10.60 6.02
N LEU A 207 16.28 -10.21 4.77
CA LEU A 207 17.61 -10.17 4.17
C LEU A 207 17.91 -8.78 3.61
N GLU A 208 19.19 -8.44 3.54
CA GLU A 208 19.64 -7.27 2.77
C GLU A 208 19.64 -7.58 1.27
N GLY A 209 19.41 -6.55 0.46
CA GLY A 209 19.44 -6.62 -0.99
C GLY A 209 18.14 -6.17 -1.65
N ILE A 210 18.02 -6.44 -2.95
CA ILE A 210 16.90 -5.96 -3.76
C ILE A 210 15.75 -6.96 -3.71
N TYR A 211 14.60 -6.47 -3.28
CA TYR A 211 13.31 -7.15 -3.41
C TYR A 211 12.58 -6.59 -4.62
N VAL A 212 12.08 -7.46 -5.51
CA VAL A 212 11.29 -7.05 -6.68
C VAL A 212 9.88 -7.57 -6.53
N PHE A 213 8.95 -6.66 -6.29
CA PHE A 213 7.52 -6.95 -6.22
C PHE A 213 6.97 -7.00 -7.64
N HIS A 214 6.52 -8.17 -8.07
CA HIS A 214 5.89 -8.39 -9.36
C HIS A 214 4.40 -8.62 -9.15
N MET A 215 3.60 -7.62 -9.54
CA MET A 215 2.16 -7.64 -9.42
C MET A 215 1.54 -8.02 -10.76
N VAL A 216 0.61 -8.97 -10.74
CA VAL A 216 -0.02 -9.51 -11.95
C VAL A 216 -1.52 -9.38 -11.81
N THR A 217 -2.13 -8.58 -12.67
CA THR A 217 -3.57 -8.31 -12.69
C THR A 217 -4.24 -9.14 -13.76
N PHE A 218 -5.28 -9.89 -13.41
CA PHE A 218 -6.14 -10.61 -14.35
C PHE A 218 -7.57 -10.09 -14.27
N ASP A 219 -8.11 -9.60 -15.40
CA ASP A 219 -9.48 -9.11 -15.48
C ASP A 219 -10.10 -9.42 -16.85
N GLU A 220 -11.23 -10.13 -16.85
CA GLU A 220 -12.00 -10.51 -18.06
C GLU A 220 -11.15 -11.12 -19.19
N GLY A 221 -10.12 -11.91 -18.84
CA GLY A 221 -9.23 -12.55 -19.82
C GLY A 221 -8.04 -11.69 -20.26
N ASN A 222 -7.94 -10.45 -19.80
CA ASN A 222 -6.79 -9.57 -20.02
C ASN A 222 -5.81 -9.68 -18.84
N ILE A 223 -4.52 -9.55 -19.15
CA ILE A 223 -3.43 -9.63 -18.17
C ILE A 223 -2.61 -8.36 -18.24
N SER A 224 -2.26 -7.83 -17.08
CA SER A 224 -1.30 -6.75 -16.95
C SER A 224 -0.27 -7.07 -15.87
N HIS A 225 0.94 -6.56 -16.07
CA HIS A 225 2.06 -6.73 -15.16
C HIS A 225 2.57 -5.37 -14.69
N GLY A 226 2.85 -5.25 -13.40
CA GLY A 226 3.54 -4.11 -12.82
C GLY A 226 4.68 -4.59 -11.93
N SER A 227 5.77 -3.84 -11.86
CA SER A 227 6.88 -4.17 -10.98
C SER A 227 7.40 -2.95 -10.23
N GLY A 228 7.73 -3.14 -8.96
CA GLY A 228 8.40 -2.17 -8.12
C GLY A 228 9.56 -2.85 -7.38
N ALA A 229 10.67 -2.15 -7.21
CA ALA A 229 11.83 -2.68 -6.51
C ALA A 229 12.15 -1.84 -5.27
N THR A 230 12.52 -2.52 -4.19
CA THR A 230 12.98 -1.91 -2.94
C THR A 230 14.34 -2.47 -2.59
N ASN A 231 15.31 -1.58 -2.37
CA ASN A 231 16.62 -1.97 -1.86
C ASN A 231 16.60 -1.97 -0.34
N VAL A 232 16.69 -3.15 0.27
CA VAL A 232 16.68 -3.33 1.71
C VAL A 232 18.11 -3.29 2.24
N LEU A 233 18.34 -2.42 3.22
CA LEU A 233 19.64 -2.20 3.87
C LEU A 233 19.58 -2.62 5.34
N THR A 234 20.72 -2.61 6.03
CA THR A 234 20.77 -2.82 7.48
C THR A 234 19.92 -1.80 8.25
N GLN A 235 19.83 -0.56 7.74
CA GLN A 235 19.06 0.54 8.32
C GLN A 235 18.45 1.42 7.24
N ASP A 236 17.33 2.06 7.57
CA ASP A 236 16.69 3.06 6.72
C ASP A 236 17.19 4.47 7.09
N ILE A 237 16.72 5.45 6.32
CA ILE A 237 17.05 6.87 6.52
C ILE A 237 16.64 7.34 7.93
N SER A 238 15.54 6.83 8.48
CA SER A 238 15.09 7.18 9.83
C SER A 238 16.05 6.67 10.91
N GLY A 239 16.56 5.44 10.78
CA GLY A 239 17.57 4.88 11.68
C GLY A 239 18.88 5.65 11.62
N ILE A 240 19.36 5.96 10.41
CA ILE A 240 20.58 6.76 10.21
C ILE A 240 20.41 8.17 10.80
N SER A 241 19.25 8.81 10.60
CA SER A 241 18.94 10.13 11.16
C SER A 241 18.98 10.14 12.69
N ALA A 242 18.40 9.12 13.33
CA ALA A 242 18.44 8.98 14.79
C ALA A 242 19.88 8.83 15.32
N GLN A 243 20.71 8.03 14.63
CA GLN A 243 22.12 7.87 14.98
C GLN A 243 22.92 9.18 14.83
N ILE A 244 22.61 9.99 13.81
CA ILE A 244 23.25 11.31 13.63
C ILE A 244 22.86 12.27 14.76
N LEU A 245 21.59 12.25 15.21
CA LEU A 245 21.14 13.07 16.33
C LEU A 245 21.84 12.68 17.64
N GLU A 246 21.95 11.38 17.91
CA GLU A 246 22.68 10.87 19.08
C GLU A 246 24.16 11.25 19.03
N LEU A 247 24.80 11.10 17.86
CA LEU A 247 26.20 11.52 17.67
C LEU A 247 26.38 13.01 17.92
N ASN A 248 25.48 13.86 17.42
CA ASN A 248 25.53 15.30 17.66
C ASN A 248 25.41 15.64 19.15
N GLN A 249 24.54 14.94 19.88
CA GLN A 249 24.42 15.12 21.33
C GLN A 249 25.73 14.76 22.04
N ILE A 250 26.33 13.60 21.73
CA ILE A 250 27.61 13.17 22.31
C ILE A 250 28.73 14.18 22.00
N LEU A 251 28.74 14.77 20.80
CA LEU A 251 29.71 15.79 20.42
C LEU A 251 29.53 17.09 21.21
N ASP A 252 28.28 17.52 21.47
CA ASP A 252 27.99 18.70 22.29
C ASP A 252 28.37 18.48 23.77
N GLU A 253 28.11 17.29 24.31
CA GLU A 253 28.57 16.88 25.64
C GLU A 253 30.10 16.89 25.71
N THR A 254 30.78 16.28 24.73
CA THR A 254 32.25 16.25 24.64
C THR A 254 32.85 17.65 24.55
N LYS A 255 32.22 18.55 23.80
CA LYS A 255 32.64 19.96 23.69
C LYS A 255 32.52 20.69 25.02
N THR A 256 31.45 20.43 25.77
CA THR A 256 31.23 21.01 27.09
C THR A 256 32.27 20.51 28.09
N GLU A 257 32.52 19.20 28.13
CA GLU A 257 33.55 18.62 28.99
C GLU A 257 34.95 19.12 28.65
N LEU A 258 35.26 19.31 27.36
CA LEU A 258 36.54 19.91 26.94
C LEU A 258 36.68 21.37 27.40
N ALA A 259 35.59 22.14 27.40
CA ALA A 259 35.59 23.52 27.91
C ALA A 259 35.84 23.55 29.43
N ASN A 260 35.17 22.67 30.18
CA ASN A 260 35.38 22.52 31.62
C ASN A 260 36.82 22.12 31.94
N LEU A 261 37.35 21.09 31.26
CA LEU A 261 38.73 20.63 31.44
C LEU A 261 39.75 21.75 31.16
N LYS A 262 39.49 22.58 30.15
CA LYS A 262 40.35 23.73 29.83
C LYS A 262 40.33 24.78 30.95
N GLU A 263 39.16 25.08 31.51
CA GLU A 263 39.02 26.00 32.63
C GLU A 263 39.70 25.48 33.90
N GLU A 264 39.50 24.20 34.23
CA GLU A 264 40.16 23.53 35.36
C GLU A 264 41.67 23.54 35.20
N THR A 265 42.18 23.23 34.00
CA THR A 265 43.63 23.27 33.71
C THR A 265 44.20 24.69 33.87
N SER A 266 43.47 25.71 33.43
CA SER A 266 43.88 27.11 33.62
C SER A 266 43.91 27.48 35.10
N THR A 267 42.89 27.08 35.86
CA THR A 267 42.79 27.33 37.30
C THR A 267 43.91 26.63 38.07
N PHE A 268 44.20 25.38 37.71
CA PHE A 268 45.35 24.64 38.23
C PHE A 268 46.68 25.33 37.92
N GLY A 269 46.84 25.84 36.69
CA GLY A 269 48.01 26.63 36.29
C GLY A 269 48.21 27.88 37.14
N SER A 270 47.14 28.65 37.38
CA SER A 270 47.19 29.82 38.27
C SER A 270 47.55 29.42 39.70
N SER A 271 46.95 28.34 40.21
CA SER A 271 47.22 27.84 41.57
C SER A 271 48.67 27.40 41.75
N LEU A 272 49.26 26.78 40.73
CA LEU A 272 50.68 26.42 40.72
C LEU A 272 51.58 27.65 40.66
N SER A 273 51.21 28.68 39.89
CA SER A 273 51.93 29.95 39.83
C SER A 273 51.94 30.66 41.19
N ASP A 274 50.78 30.75 41.85
CA ASP A 274 50.66 31.37 43.17
C ASP A 274 51.47 30.61 44.22
N ALA A 275 51.39 29.27 44.22
CA ALA A 275 52.19 28.43 45.10
C ALA A 275 53.70 28.63 44.86
N SER A 276 54.13 28.75 43.60
CA SER A 276 55.52 29.02 43.24
C SER A 276 55.98 30.40 43.74
N SER A 277 55.15 31.44 43.61
CA SER A 277 55.47 32.78 44.11
C SER A 277 55.60 32.80 45.63
N ASN A 278 54.67 32.16 46.35
CA ASN A 278 54.72 32.07 47.81
C ASN A 278 55.96 31.32 48.30
N LEU A 279 56.41 30.30 47.56
CA LEU A 279 57.65 29.58 47.85
C LEU A 279 58.88 30.48 47.65
N ASP A 280 58.91 31.26 46.57
CA ASP A 280 60.01 32.21 46.30
C ASP A 280 60.12 33.25 47.43
N ASP A 281 59.00 33.85 47.82
CA ASP A 281 58.95 34.79 48.96
C ASP A 281 59.41 34.13 50.27
N SER A 282 58.99 32.88 50.51
CA SER A 282 59.41 32.13 51.70
C SER A 282 60.92 31.86 51.69
N VAL A 283 61.50 31.55 50.52
CA VAL A 283 62.95 31.34 50.38
C VAL A 283 63.72 32.63 50.65
N VAL A 284 63.23 33.77 50.17
CA VAL A 284 63.82 35.09 50.48
C VAL A 284 63.78 35.38 51.98
N LEU A 285 62.62 35.19 52.63
CA LEU A 285 62.48 35.39 54.07
C LEU A 285 63.39 34.47 54.91
N ILE A 286 63.54 33.21 54.50
CA ILE A 286 64.47 32.26 55.13
C ILE A 286 65.90 32.74 54.95
N SER A 287 66.28 33.16 53.73
CA SER A 287 67.62 33.69 53.45
C SER A 287 67.96 34.89 54.34
N ASP A 288 67.04 35.85 54.46
CA ASP A 288 67.21 37.01 55.33
C ASP A 288 67.32 36.62 56.81
N SER A 289 66.50 35.67 57.25
CA SER A 289 66.56 35.13 58.61
C SER A 289 67.90 34.44 58.91
N VAL A 290 68.43 33.68 57.95
CA VAL A 290 69.75 33.05 58.06
C VAL A 290 70.84 34.11 58.12
N GLY A 291 70.77 35.16 57.30
CA GLY A 291 71.70 36.30 57.36
C GLY A 291 71.69 37.00 58.72
N ASN A 292 70.50 37.28 59.27
CA ASN A 292 70.35 37.85 60.61
C ASN A 292 70.92 36.95 61.72
N ILE A 293 70.75 35.62 61.61
CA ILE A 293 71.34 34.64 62.53
C ILE A 293 72.87 34.62 62.42
N GLU A 294 73.41 34.67 61.21
CA GLU A 294 74.85 34.72 60.97
C GLU A 294 75.46 35.98 61.59
N GLU A 295 74.83 37.14 61.39
CA GLU A 295 75.26 38.39 62.01
C GLU A 295 75.17 38.32 63.55
N GLY A 296 74.03 37.88 64.08
CA GLY A 296 73.85 37.72 65.53
C GLY A 296 74.85 36.74 66.15
N SER A 297 75.18 35.65 65.45
CA SER A 297 76.21 34.70 65.84
C SER A 297 77.60 35.34 65.87
N SER A 298 77.93 36.13 64.84
CA SER A 298 79.19 36.90 64.77
C SER A 298 79.30 37.90 65.92
N GLN A 299 78.24 38.66 66.21
CA GLN A 299 78.19 39.60 67.33
C GLN A 299 78.34 38.90 68.68
N LEU A 300 77.64 37.77 68.88
CA LEU A 300 77.76 36.96 70.09
C LEU A 300 79.19 36.45 70.29
N ASN A 301 79.83 35.98 69.21
CA ASN A 301 81.24 35.60 69.26
C ASN A 301 82.14 36.78 69.62
N ALA A 302 81.91 37.96 69.01
CA ALA A 302 82.67 39.17 69.31
C ALA A 302 82.55 39.61 70.78
N LEU A 303 81.42 39.34 71.44
CA LEU A 303 81.22 39.58 72.87
C LEU A 303 81.80 38.48 73.75
N LEU A 304 81.68 37.20 73.36
CA LEU A 304 82.19 36.07 74.13
C LEU A 304 83.71 36.01 74.15
N PHE A 305 84.39 36.33 73.05
CA PHE A 305 85.85 36.24 72.98
C PHE A 305 86.56 37.07 74.08
N PRO A 306 86.24 38.36 74.28
CA PRO A 306 86.79 39.14 75.38
C PRO A 306 86.45 38.60 76.77
N ILE A 307 85.23 38.07 76.96
CA ILE A 307 84.78 37.51 78.26
C ILE A 307 85.58 36.24 78.58
N VAL A 308 85.67 35.31 77.63
CA VAL A 308 86.44 34.06 77.79
C VAL A 308 87.92 34.38 78.04
N ALA A 309 88.50 35.33 77.30
CA ALA A 309 89.87 35.79 77.53
C ALA A 309 90.04 36.38 78.95
N SER A 310 89.08 37.18 79.42
CA SER A 310 89.09 37.76 80.77
C SER A 310 89.01 36.69 81.86
N ILE A 311 88.12 35.69 81.70
CA ILE A 311 88.03 34.54 82.62
C ILE A 311 89.36 33.78 82.65
N ALA A 312 89.97 33.52 81.49
CA ALA A 312 91.27 32.84 81.41
C ALA A 312 92.38 33.63 82.13
N ILE A 313 92.42 34.95 81.98
CA ILE A 313 93.37 35.82 82.69
C ILE A 313 93.14 35.75 84.20
N ILE A 314 91.88 35.86 84.66
CA ILE A 314 91.53 35.78 86.09
C ILE A 314 91.97 34.43 86.67
N LEU A 315 91.67 33.33 85.98
CA LEU A 315 92.07 31.99 86.39
C LEU A 315 93.59 31.85 86.48
N ALA A 316 94.33 32.35 85.47
CA ALA A 316 95.79 32.36 85.50
C ALA A 316 96.33 33.15 86.70
N LEU A 317 95.76 34.32 87.00
CA LEU A 317 96.11 35.13 88.17
C LEU A 317 95.84 34.38 89.48
N GLN A 318 94.67 33.75 89.60
CA GLN A 318 94.28 32.98 90.79
C GLN A 318 95.26 31.83 91.04
N ILE A 319 95.65 31.09 89.99
CA ILE A 319 96.65 30.02 90.08
C ILE A 319 97.99 30.56 90.59
N VAL A 320 98.47 31.68 90.04
CA VAL A 320 99.72 32.33 90.48
C VAL A 320 99.64 32.77 91.95
N ILE A 321 98.52 33.36 92.38
CA ILE A 321 98.31 33.79 93.77
C ILE A 321 98.30 32.59 94.72
N ILE A 322 97.61 31.51 94.38
CA ILE A 322 97.55 30.28 95.18
C ILE A 322 98.92 29.62 95.27
N ALA A 323 99.65 29.54 94.14
CA ALA A 323 101.01 29.00 94.10
C ALA A 323 102.00 29.82 94.95
N ARG A 324 101.80 31.14 95.08
CA ARG A 324 102.62 32.04 95.93
C ARG A 324 102.27 31.98 97.42
N ARG A 325 101.10 31.46 97.80
CA ARG A 325 100.62 31.36 99.19
C ARG A 325 100.92 30.00 99.86
N ARG A 326 101.51 29.06 99.14
CA ARG A 326 102.12 27.84 99.69
C ARG A 326 103.61 28.06 99.91
#